data_AF-A0A800JQB6-F1
#
_entry.id   AF-A0A800JQB6-F1
#
_cell.length_a   1.000
_cell.length_b   1.000
_cell.length_c   1.000
_cell.angle_alpha   90.00
_cell.angle_beta   90.00
_cell.angle_gamma   90.00
#
_symmetry.space_group_name_H-M   'P 1'
#
loop_
_entity.id
_entity.type
_entity.pdbx_description
1 polymer ?
#
loop_
_entity_poly.entity_id
_entity_poly.type
_entity_poly.pdbx_seq_one_letter_code
_entity_poly.pdbx_strand_id
1 'polypeptide(L)' 'MKGRYSLKVVLPTIVPEMKDAYPDLDGVHNGDDAMRMFVQLGEATDIDEIIKTKTALLEYCKLDTYAMVRILENLKELVK' A
#
# COMPACT_ATOMS: atom_id res chain seq x y z
N MET A 1 7.45 -17.11 -8.50
CA MET A 1 8.50 -16.11 -8.19
C MET A 1 8.64 -16.02 -6.67
N LYS A 2 9.86 -15.92 -6.09
CA LYS A 2 10.08 -15.93 -4.62
C LYS A 2 9.61 -14.67 -3.86
N GLY A 3 8.79 -13.79 -4.46
CA GLY A 3 8.07 -12.71 -3.77
C GLY A 3 8.90 -11.60 -3.09
N ARG A 4 10.22 -11.55 -3.27
CA ARG A 4 11.12 -10.65 -2.51
C ARG A 4 11.22 -9.22 -3.03
N TYR A 5 10.41 -8.87 -4.03
CA TYR A 5 10.49 -7.57 -4.72
C TYR A 5 9.23 -6.72 -4.53
N SER A 6 8.27 -7.17 -3.70
CA SER A 6 7.09 -6.36 -3.42
C SER A 6 7.46 -5.18 -2.53
N LEU A 7 6.73 -4.08 -2.70
CA LEU A 7 6.95 -2.86 -1.93
C LEU A 7 6.83 -3.10 -0.43
N LYS A 8 5.91 -3.99 -0.02
CA LYS A 8 5.75 -4.48 1.36
C LYS A 8 7.02 -5.11 1.96
N VAL A 9 7.86 -5.73 1.13
CA VAL A 9 9.12 -6.35 1.58
C VAL A 9 10.28 -5.35 1.49
N VAL A 10 10.34 -4.58 0.40
CA VAL A 10 11.44 -3.65 0.13
C VAL A 10 11.40 -2.44 1.07
N LEU A 11 10.21 -1.87 1.32
CA LEU A 11 10.03 -0.68 2.15
C LEU A 11 10.62 -0.84 3.56
N PRO A 12 10.21 -1.83 4.40
CA PRO A 12 10.80 -2.00 5.73
C PRO A 12 12.29 -2.32 5.73
N THR A 13 12.81 -2.85 4.62
CA THR A 13 14.23 -3.19 4.48
C THR A 13 15.08 -1.93 4.29
N ILE A 14 14.57 -0.94 3.55
CA ILE A 14 15.29 0.30 3.24
C ILE A 14 14.91 1.43 4.21
N VAL A 15 13.68 1.42 4.72
CA VAL A 15 13.05 2.48 5.53
C VAL A 15 12.41 1.82 6.76
N PRO A 16 13.21 1.36 7.76
CA PRO A 16 12.71 0.57 8.88
C PRO A 16 11.63 1.24 9.73
N GLU A 17 11.61 2.58 9.76
CA GLU A 17 10.59 3.37 10.45
C GLU A 17 9.19 3.22 9.84
N MET A 18 9.08 2.73 8.60
CA MET A 18 7.81 2.49 7.89
C MET A 18 7.39 1.03 7.90
N LYS A 19 7.95 0.18 8.77
CA LYS A 19 7.63 -1.26 8.79
C LYS A 19 6.15 -1.60 9.01
N ASP A 20 5.44 -0.74 9.75
CA ASP A 20 4.03 -0.93 10.10
C ASP A 20 3.10 -0.17 9.14
N ALA A 21 3.64 0.54 8.13
CA ALA A 21 2.86 1.41 7.25
C ALA A 21 1.77 0.66 6.46
N TYR A 22 2.05 -0.55 5.97
CA TYR A 22 1.02 -1.39 5.33
C TYR A 22 0.14 -2.12 6.35
N PRO A 23 0.66 -2.78 7.41
CA PRO A 23 -0.17 -3.40 8.45
C PRO A 23 -1.21 -2.46 9.09
N ASP A 24 -0.89 -1.17 9.23
CA ASP A 24 -1.75 -0.20 9.91
C ASP A 24 -2.84 0.43 9.00
N LEU A 25 -2.88 0.10 7.71
CA LEU A 25 -3.98 0.55 6.83
C LEU A 25 -5.31 -0.08 7.27
N ASP A 26 -6.43 0.62 7.11
CA ASP A 26 -7.75 0.04 7.28
C ASP A 26 -8.19 -0.67 5.99
N GLY A 27 -8.32 -2.00 6.04
CA GLY A 27 -8.86 -2.82 4.95
C GLY A 27 -7.86 -3.34 3.92
N VAL A 28 -7.11 -2.47 3.23
CA VAL A 28 -6.24 -2.87 2.11
C VAL A 28 -4.77 -2.91 2.54
N HIS A 29 -4.18 -4.12 2.63
CA HIS A 29 -2.80 -4.29 3.11
C HIS A 29 -1.81 -4.78 2.04
N ASN A 30 -2.32 -5.20 0.89
CA ASN A 30 -1.54 -5.75 -0.22
C ASN A 30 -2.33 -5.69 -1.53
N GLY A 31 -1.68 -6.11 -2.63
CA GLY A 31 -2.30 -6.11 -3.96
C GLY A 31 -3.48 -7.06 -4.13
N ASP A 32 -3.50 -8.21 -3.45
CA ASP A 32 -4.62 -9.15 -3.52
C ASP A 32 -5.86 -8.59 -2.83
N ASP A 33 -5.69 -7.92 -1.69
CA ASP A 33 -6.75 -7.18 -1.01
C ASP A 33 -7.27 -6.03 -1.88
N ALA A 34 -6.36 -5.26 -2.50
CA ALA A 34 -6.72 -4.15 -3.37
C ALA A 34 -7.55 -4.63 -4.57
N MET A 35 -7.13 -5.72 -5.22
CA MET A 35 -7.85 -6.31 -6.35
C MET A 35 -9.25 -6.79 -5.94
N ARG A 36 -9.34 -7.52 -4.83
CA ARG A 36 -10.63 -8.03 -4.31
C ARG A 36 -11.58 -6.88 -3.97
N MET A 37 -11.09 -5.88 -3.23
CA MET A 37 -11.89 -4.73 -2.80
C MET A 37 -12.30 -3.84 -3.97
N PHE A 38 -11.48 -3.74 -5.02
CA PHE A 38 -11.85 -3.00 -6.23
C PHE A 38 -12.99 -3.68 -7.00
N VAL A 39 -13.00 -5.01 -7.07
CA VAL A 39 -14.14 -5.76 -7.65
C VAL A 39 -15.40 -5.54 -6.80
N GLN A 40 -15.29 -5.68 -5.47
CA GLN A 40 -16.41 -5.44 -4.56
C GLN A 40 -16.98 -4.02 -4.69
N LEU A 41 -16.13 -3.01 -4.86
CA LEU A 41 -16.55 -1.63 -5.10
C LEU A 41 -17.42 -1.48 -6.36
N GLY A 42 -17.14 -2.26 -7.41
CA GLY A 42 -17.93 -2.27 -8.64
C GLY A 42 -19.30 -2.93 -8.51
N GLU A 43 -19.48 -3.79 -7.51
CA GLU A 43 -20.72 -4.52 -7.23
C GLU A 43 -21.55 -3.91 -6.09
N ALA A 44 -20.93 -3.04 -5.28
CA ALA A 44 -21.54 -2.45 -4.10
C ALA A 44 -22.69 -1.49 -4.44
N THR A 45 -23.77 -1.58 -3.66
CA THR A 45 -24.93 -0.68 -3.74
C THR A 45 -25.13 0.17 -2.49
N ASP A 46 -24.51 -0.21 -1.37
CA ASP A 46 -24.53 0.55 -0.12
C ASP A 46 -23.51 1.71 -0.21
N ILE A 47 -23.99 2.93 0.02
CA ILE A 47 -23.19 4.16 -0.06
C ILE A 47 -22.09 4.17 0.99
N ASP A 48 -22.35 3.68 2.20
CA ASP A 48 -21.37 3.70 3.28
C ASP A 48 -20.23 2.70 2.99
N GLU A 49 -20.56 1.53 2.44
CA GLU A 49 -19.59 0.53 1.99
C GLU A 49 -18.74 1.06 0.82
N ILE A 50 -19.37 1.74 -0.15
CA ILE A 50 -18.68 2.38 -1.28
C ILE A 50 -17.67 3.42 -0.77
N ILE A 51 -18.08 4.31 0.14
CA ILE A 51 -17.21 5.36 0.69
C ILE A 51 -16.05 4.74 1.46
N LYS A 52 -16.32 3.74 2.31
CA LYS A 52 -15.29 3.04 3.08
C LYS A 52 -14.27 2.36 2.17
N THR A 53 -14.75 1.57 1.20
CA THR A 53 -13.89 0.81 0.27
C THR A 53 -13.06 1.73 -0.60
N LYS A 54 -13.65 2.81 -1.12
CA LYS A 54 -12.93 3.82 -1.90
C LYS A 54 -11.86 4.52 -1.07
N THR A 55 -12.16 4.86 0.18
CA THR A 55 -11.19 5.48 1.11
C THR A 55 -10.02 4.55 1.38
N ALA A 56 -10.28 3.29 1.68
CA ALA A 56 -9.26 2.27 1.92
C ALA A 56 -8.34 2.07 0.70
N LEU A 57 -8.92 1.95 -0.50
CA LEU A 57 -8.16 1.83 -1.75
C LEU A 57 -7.30 3.08 -2.03
N LEU A 58 -7.82 4.28 -1.76
CA LEU A 58 -7.08 5.53 -1.96
C LEU A 58 -5.90 5.67 -1.00
N GLU A 59 -6.07 5.34 0.28
CA GLU A 59 -4.96 5.38 1.24
C GLU A 59 -3.88 4.35 0.90
N TYR A 60 -4.26 3.16 0.43
CA TYR A 60 -3.30 2.18 -0.09
C TYR A 60 -2.51 2.71 -1.31
N CYS A 61 -3.20 3.26 -2.32
CA CYS A 61 -2.55 3.84 -3.51
C CYS A 61 -1.62 5.01 -3.17
N LYS A 62 -2.02 5.86 -2.21
CA LYS A 62 -1.20 6.95 -1.69
C LYS A 62 0.04 6.42 -0.99
N LEU A 63 -0.09 5.37 -0.19
CA LEU A 63 1.05 4.73 0.48
C LEU A 63 2.03 4.12 -0.54
N ASP A 64 1.55 3.44 -1.58
CA ASP A 64 2.41 2.90 -2.65
C ASP A 64 3.27 4.00 -3.28
N THR A 65 2.67 5.15 -3.57
CA THR A 65 3.39 6.31 -4.14
C THR A 65 4.41 6.88 -3.14
N TYR A 66 3.98 7.08 -1.89
CA TYR A 66 4.84 7.64 -0.85
C TYR A 66 6.03 6.74 -0.52
N ALA A 67 5.80 5.43 -0.38
CA ALA A 67 6.83 4.43 -0.14
C ALA A 67 7.93 4.46 -1.20
N MET A 68 7.57 4.62 -2.48
CA MET A 68 8.54 4.73 -3.57
C MET A 68 9.43 5.98 -3.45
N VAL A 69 8.85 7.12 -3.05
CA VAL A 69 9.62 8.36 -2.81
C VAL A 69 10.59 8.15 -1.65
N ARG A 70 10.13 7.58 -0.53
CA ARG A 70 10.95 7.32 0.66
C ARG A 70 12.10 6.36 0.40
N ILE A 71 11.85 5.32 -0.40
CA ILE A 71 12.90 4.40 -0.86
C ILE A 71 13.93 5.15 -1.70
N LEU A 72 13.50 5.95 -2.68
CA LEU A 72 14.41 6.70 -3.55
C LEU A 72 15.27 7.69 -2.78
N GLU A 73 14.69 8.41 -1.81
CA GLU A 73 15.41 9.32 -0.92
C GLU A 73 16.52 8.59 -0.16
N ASN A 74 16.19 7.47 0.51
CA ASN A 74 17.18 6.69 1.27
C ASN A 74 18.27 6.09 0.36
N LEU A 75 17.90 5.55 -0.80
CA LEU A 75 18.89 5.02 -1.75
C LEU A 75 19.86 6.11 -2.23
N LYS A 76 19.39 7.33 -2.44
CA LYS A 76 20.25 8.47 -2.82
C LYS A 76 21.22 8.84 -1.71
N GLU A 77 20.82 8.80 -0.44
CA GLU A 77 21.73 9.05 0.68
C GLU A 77 22.80 7.96 0.84
N LEU A 78 22.47 6.69 0.55
CA LEU A 78 23.41 5.57 0.63
C LEU A 78 24.52 5.59 -0.43
N VAL A 79 24.30 6.26 -1.56
CA VAL A 79 25.24 6.33 -2.69
C VAL A 79 25.98 7.67 -2.82
N LYS A 80 25.76 8.59 -1.88
CA LYS A 80 26.56 9.82 -1.77
C LYS A 80 27.95 9.51 -1.22
#